data_AF-A0A842VIZ3-F1
#
_entry.id   AF-A0A842VIZ3-F1
#
_cell.length_a   1.000
_cell.length_b   1.000
_cell.length_c   1.000
_cell.angle_alpha   90.00
_cell.angle_beta   90.00
_cell.angle_gamma   90.00
#
_symmetry.space_group_name_H-M   'P 1'
#
loop_
_entity.id
_entity.type
_entity.pdbx_description
1 polymer ?
#
loop_
_entity_poly.entity_id
_entity_poly.type
_entity_poly.pdbx_seq_one_letter_code
_entity_poly.pdbx_strand_id
1 'polypeptide(L)'
;MTDPEGNRTGVDPNGATNPQYGIRINEIEFANYATMSVGDIPDPGEEPEVSYSHEFLYIPTSPDNNGEYKVEVIGFQLVEYEVYISIRAPSHDEINYKYKGPITKNMIQNFKFYYSDVQSETLYCKKIVFDNTLIMDIDLCYQFGHIKDKGIYKSLKKKAENAIKQHEKGNNNAAVNILNAFINEVNAQKGKKIDEWEAEKVLIYDAQELIDKWKE
;
A
#
# COMPACT_ATOMS: atom_id res chain seq x y z
N MET A 1 3.64 4.63 -11.70
CA MET A 1 2.54 5.60 -11.58
C MET A 1 1.78 5.64 -12.89
N THR A 2 0.47 5.88 -12.84
CA THR A 2 -0.39 6.18 -13.98
C THR A 2 -1.01 7.57 -13.76
N ASP A 3 -1.02 8.42 -14.79
CA ASP A 3 -1.64 9.75 -14.77
C ASP A 3 -3.15 9.69 -15.12
N PRO A 4 -3.89 10.82 -15.04
CA PRO A 4 -5.32 10.87 -15.39
C PRO A 4 -5.63 10.51 -16.85
N GLU A 5 -4.66 10.63 -17.76
CA GLU A 5 -4.82 10.28 -19.18
C GLU A 5 -4.55 8.78 -19.44
N GLY A 6 -4.00 8.07 -18.46
CA GLY A 6 -3.68 6.65 -18.54
C GLY A 6 -2.24 6.35 -18.94
N ASN A 7 -1.40 7.37 -19.13
CA ASN A 7 0.03 7.19 -19.40
C ASN A 7 0.75 6.71 -18.14
N ARG A 8 1.78 5.88 -18.31
CA ARG A 8 2.51 5.24 -17.21
C ARG A 8 3.97 5.68 -17.13
N THR A 9 4.51 5.70 -15.93
CA THR A 9 5.95 5.86 -15.69
C THR A 9 6.42 5.02 -14.51
N GLY A 10 7.63 4.49 -14.56
CA GLY A 10 8.22 3.69 -13.51
C GLY A 10 8.98 2.48 -14.01
N VAL A 11 9.05 1.45 -13.15
CA VAL A 11 9.72 0.18 -13.46
C VAL A 11 8.74 -0.97 -13.18
N ASP A 12 8.53 -1.81 -14.18
CA ASP A 12 7.75 -3.05 -14.05
C ASP A 12 8.71 -4.23 -13.84
N PRO A 13 8.72 -4.88 -12.67
CA PRO A 13 9.61 -6.01 -12.42
C PRO A 13 9.19 -7.25 -13.23
N ASN A 14 7.97 -7.31 -13.76
CA ASN A 14 7.46 -8.46 -14.48
C ASN A 14 8.06 -8.54 -15.89
N GLY A 15 8.49 -9.73 -16.30
CA GLY A 15 9.07 -9.96 -17.62
C GLY A 15 10.51 -9.49 -17.78
N ALA A 16 11.10 -8.84 -16.77
CA ALA A 16 12.51 -8.49 -16.78
C ALA A 16 13.40 -9.70 -16.50
N THR A 17 14.57 -9.76 -17.15
CA THR A 17 15.60 -10.78 -16.87
C THR A 17 16.09 -10.69 -15.42
N ASN A 18 16.19 -9.47 -14.88
CA ASN A 18 16.39 -9.22 -13.47
C ASN A 18 15.23 -8.35 -12.94
N PRO A 19 14.31 -8.92 -12.13
CA PRO A 19 13.15 -8.20 -11.59
C PRO A 19 13.52 -6.93 -10.80
N GLN A 20 14.72 -6.88 -10.21
CA GLN A 20 15.20 -5.73 -9.46
C GLN A 20 15.39 -4.48 -10.33
N TYR A 21 15.81 -4.65 -11.58
CA TYR A 21 15.99 -3.55 -12.52
C TYR A 21 14.75 -3.32 -13.40
N GLY A 22 13.89 -4.34 -13.49
CA GLY A 22 12.62 -4.33 -14.21
C GLY A 22 12.71 -3.84 -15.67
N ILE A 23 11.55 -3.52 -16.23
CA ILE A 23 11.40 -2.87 -17.53
C ILE A 23 10.99 -1.42 -17.27
N ARG A 24 11.78 -0.46 -17.76
CA ARG A 24 11.47 0.98 -17.62
C ARG A 24 10.29 1.36 -18.51
N ILE A 25 9.38 2.16 -17.94
CA ILE A 25 8.22 2.75 -18.60
C ILE A 25 8.33 4.27 -18.40
N ASN A 26 8.20 5.07 -19.47
CA ASN A 26 8.37 6.53 -19.45
C ASN A 26 7.39 7.22 -20.42
N GLU A 27 6.10 6.99 -20.26
CA GLU A 27 5.04 7.54 -21.12
C GLU A 27 4.56 8.91 -20.63
N ILE A 28 4.70 9.20 -19.33
CA ILE A 28 4.38 10.51 -18.75
C ILE A 28 5.52 11.48 -19.06
N GLU A 29 5.22 12.56 -19.79
CA GLU A 29 6.20 13.60 -20.11
C GLU A 29 6.66 14.33 -18.84
N PHE A 30 7.93 14.72 -18.74
CA PHE A 30 8.53 15.40 -17.57
C PHE A 30 8.52 14.62 -16.24
N ALA A 31 7.98 13.40 -16.21
CA ALA A 31 8.14 12.48 -15.10
C ALA A 31 9.57 11.91 -15.07
N ASN A 32 10.16 11.87 -13.88
CA ASN A 32 11.44 11.25 -13.62
C ASN A 32 11.25 10.07 -12.68
N TYR A 33 11.85 8.92 -13.03
CA TYR A 33 11.91 7.75 -12.18
C TYR A 33 13.36 7.31 -11.98
N ALA A 34 13.79 7.32 -10.73
CA ALA A 34 15.12 6.93 -10.30
C ALA A 34 15.06 5.67 -9.43
N THR A 35 16.08 4.82 -9.59
CA THR A 35 16.32 3.65 -8.75
C THR A 35 17.64 3.87 -8.06
N MET A 36 17.60 3.96 -6.74
CA MET A 36 18.77 4.08 -5.88
C MET A 36 18.91 2.83 -5.04
N SER A 37 20.15 2.44 -4.83
CA SER A 37 20.52 1.37 -3.91
C SER A 37 21.42 2.01 -2.88
N VAL A 38 21.00 1.99 -1.61
CA VAL A 38 21.84 2.42 -0.50
C VAL A 38 22.22 1.14 0.24
N GLY A 39 23.51 0.79 0.17
CA GLY A 39 24.10 -0.27 0.97
C GLY A 39 25.32 0.30 1.66
N ASP A 40 25.44 0.08 2.97
CA ASP A 40 26.69 0.31 3.67
C ASP A 40 27.76 -0.65 3.12
N ILE A 41 29.03 -0.23 3.16
CA ILE A 41 30.13 -1.18 2.95
C ILE A 41 30.09 -2.12 4.16
N PRO A 42 29.78 -3.42 3.97
CA PRO A 42 29.65 -4.33 5.09
C PRO A 42 31.03 -4.53 5.75
N ASP A 43 31.03 -4.76 7.06
CA ASP A 43 32.23 -5.23 7.75
C ASP A 43 32.68 -6.59 7.16
N PRO A 44 33.99 -6.93 7.23
CA PRO A 44 34.47 -8.21 6.71
C PRO A 44 33.75 -9.40 7.38
N GLY A 45 32.87 -10.06 6.62
CA GLY A 45 32.07 -11.20 7.10
C GLY A 45 30.57 -10.92 7.22
N GLU A 46 30.12 -9.69 6.98
CA GLU A 46 28.70 -9.35 6.89
C GLU A 46 28.24 -9.32 5.42
N GLU A 47 26.99 -9.74 5.18
CA GLU A 47 26.35 -9.48 3.89
C GLU A 47 25.82 -8.04 3.89
N PRO A 48 26.00 -7.29 2.78
CA PRO A 48 25.50 -5.92 2.70
C PRO A 48 23.97 -5.91 2.84
N GLU A 49 23.47 -5.15 3.80
CA GLU A 49 22.04 -4.87 3.90
C GLU A 49 21.70 -3.83 2.84
N VAL A 50 21.28 -4.30 1.66
CA VAL A 50 20.95 -3.39 0.56
C VAL A 50 19.49 -2.95 0.68
N SER A 51 19.30 -1.67 1.00
CA SER A 51 18.01 -1.01 0.85
C SER A 51 17.85 -0.47 -0.57
N TYR A 52 16.71 -0.77 -1.20
CA TYR A 52 16.36 -0.22 -2.51
C TYR A 52 15.36 0.90 -2.32
N SER A 53 15.70 2.10 -2.80
CA SER A 53 14.77 3.22 -2.89
C SER A 53 14.43 3.49 -4.34
N HIS A 54 13.13 3.62 -4.60
CA HIS A 54 12.62 4.02 -5.89
C HIS A 54 12.01 5.40 -5.71
N GLU A 55 12.56 6.37 -6.43
CA GLU A 55 12.09 7.75 -6.36
C GLU A 55 11.36 8.11 -7.64
N PHE A 56 10.20 8.71 -7.47
CA PHE A 56 9.40 9.25 -8.54
C PHE A 56 9.20 10.75 -8.28
N LEU A 57 9.55 11.56 -9.28
CA LEU A 57 9.30 12.99 -9.26
C LEU A 57 8.55 13.38 -10.53
N TYR A 58 7.42 14.06 -10.36
CA TYR A 58 6.69 14.66 -11.45
C TYR A 58 6.32 16.08 -11.09
N ILE A 59 6.68 17.00 -11.98
CA ILE A 59 6.37 18.42 -11.86
C ILE A 59 5.35 18.70 -12.96
N PRO A 60 4.04 18.77 -12.65
CA PRO A 60 3.04 19.08 -13.65
C PRO A 60 3.31 20.48 -14.23
N THR A 61 3.40 20.57 -15.56
CA THR A 61 3.74 21.82 -16.27
C THR A 61 2.53 22.60 -16.78
N SER A 62 1.32 22.03 -16.65
CA SER A 62 0.04 22.63 -17.09
C SER A 62 -1.11 22.21 -16.15
N PRO A 63 -2.17 23.04 -15.96
CA PRO A 63 -3.41 22.68 -15.27
C PRO A 63 -4.18 21.49 -15.89
N ASP A 64 -3.80 21.04 -17.10
CA ASP A 64 -4.35 19.83 -17.75
C ASP A 64 -4.04 18.53 -16.96
N ASN A 65 -3.23 18.61 -15.90
CA ASN A 65 -2.79 17.49 -15.08
C ASN A 65 -3.60 17.31 -13.78
N ASN A 66 -4.67 18.07 -13.57
CA ASN A 66 -5.58 17.85 -12.45
C ASN A 66 -6.32 16.52 -12.62
N GLY A 67 -6.40 15.72 -11.55
CA GLY A 67 -7.10 14.44 -11.62
C GLY A 67 -6.60 13.40 -10.64
N GLU A 68 -7.11 12.18 -10.83
CA GLU A 68 -6.71 11.02 -10.04
C GLU A 68 -5.53 10.32 -10.70
N TYR A 69 -4.47 10.14 -9.91
CA TYR A 69 -3.28 9.38 -10.26
C TYR A 69 -3.29 8.06 -9.51
N LYS A 70 -2.65 7.05 -10.11
CA LYS A 70 -2.50 5.72 -9.51
C LYS A 70 -1.03 5.40 -9.28
N VAL A 71 -0.70 4.89 -8.11
CA VAL A 71 0.62 4.31 -7.80
C VAL A 71 0.45 2.81 -7.56
N GLU A 72 1.30 2.02 -8.20
CA GLU A 72 1.37 0.57 -8.04
C GLU A 72 2.72 0.21 -7.43
N VAL A 73 2.69 -0.45 -6.29
CA VAL A 73 3.87 -1.13 -5.73
C VAL A 73 3.77 -2.59 -6.12
N ILE A 74 4.72 -3.07 -6.91
CA ILE A 74 4.71 -4.42 -7.47
C ILE A 74 5.76 -5.25 -6.74
N GLY A 75 5.31 -6.27 -6.02
CA GLY A 75 6.20 -7.16 -5.30
C GLY A 75 6.84 -8.17 -6.23
N PHE A 76 8.16 -8.33 -6.14
CA PHE A 76 8.93 -9.36 -6.85
C PHE A 76 9.57 -10.39 -5.91
N GLN A 77 9.57 -10.11 -4.61
CA GLN A 77 9.99 -10.98 -3.52
C GLN A 77 9.24 -10.60 -2.24
N LEU A 78 9.37 -11.43 -1.19
CA LEU A 78 8.80 -11.15 0.13
C LEU A 78 9.62 -10.07 0.84
N VAL A 79 9.09 -8.85 0.92
CA VAL A 79 9.71 -7.71 1.61
C VAL A 79 8.64 -6.82 2.26
N GLU A 80 9.08 -5.94 3.15
CA GLU A 80 8.27 -4.83 3.61
C GLU A 80 8.57 -3.61 2.74
N TYR A 81 7.54 -2.91 2.31
CA TYR A 81 7.68 -1.67 1.55
C TYR A 81 7.35 -0.46 2.42
N GLU A 82 7.95 0.66 2.05
CA GLU A 82 7.52 1.99 2.49
C GLU A 82 7.28 2.84 1.25
N VAL A 83 6.12 3.51 1.19
CA VAL A 83 5.77 4.47 0.15
C VAL A 83 5.56 5.82 0.81
N TYR A 84 6.34 6.80 0.34
CA TYR A 84 6.17 8.21 0.69
C TYR A 84 5.62 8.96 -0.52
N ILE A 85 4.51 9.67 -0.33
CA ILE A 85 3.88 10.49 -1.37
C ILE A 85 3.75 11.91 -0.80
N SER A 86 4.51 12.83 -1.39
CA SER A 86 4.34 14.27 -1.18
C SER A 86 3.59 14.85 -2.37
N ILE A 87 2.54 15.62 -2.10
CA ILE A 87 1.74 16.30 -3.10
C ILE A 87 1.83 17.79 -2.82
N ARG A 88 2.33 18.55 -3.80
CA ARG A 88 2.49 19.99 -3.73
C ARG A 88 1.82 20.64 -4.92
N ALA A 89 0.74 21.38 -4.64
CA ALA A 89 0.08 22.24 -5.61
C ALA A 89 0.28 23.71 -5.20
N PRO A 90 0.45 24.67 -6.14
CA PRO A 90 0.57 26.08 -5.82
C PRO A 90 -0.56 26.64 -4.94
N SER A 91 -1.80 26.16 -5.12
CA SER A 91 -2.97 26.57 -4.35
C SER A 91 -3.19 25.82 -3.03
N HIS A 92 -2.28 24.93 -2.62
CA HIS A 92 -2.45 24.13 -1.40
C HIS A 92 -1.18 24.08 -0.58
N ASP A 93 -1.34 23.87 0.72
CA ASP A 93 -0.23 23.42 1.55
C ASP A 93 0.22 22.04 1.07
N GLU A 94 1.53 21.76 1.20
CA GLU A 94 2.08 20.45 0.89
C GLU A 94 1.47 19.39 1.82
N ILE A 95 0.98 18.30 1.24
CA ILE A 95 0.48 17.16 1.99
C ILE A 95 1.35 15.93 1.79
N ASN A 96 1.54 15.19 2.88
CA ASN A 96 2.50 14.11 2.95
C ASN A 96 1.83 12.85 3.48
N TYR A 97 1.96 11.76 2.74
CA TYR A 97 1.45 10.45 3.10
C TYR A 97 2.58 9.44 3.19
N LYS A 98 2.52 8.60 4.21
CA LYS A 98 3.44 7.49 4.40
C LYS A 98 2.64 6.23 4.61
N TYR A 99 2.83 5.27 3.70
CA TYR A 99 2.27 3.94 3.79
C TYR A 99 3.38 2.94 3.99
N LYS A 100 3.11 1.95 4.82
CA LYS A 100 3.95 0.78 5.01
C LYS A 100 3.11 -0.46 4.81
N GLY A 101 3.74 -1.56 4.44
CA GLY A 101 3.06 -2.84 4.42
C GLY A 101 3.96 -3.96 3.93
N PRO A 102 3.57 -5.20 4.17
CA PRO A 102 4.23 -6.33 3.57
C PRO A 102 3.80 -6.49 2.11
N ILE A 103 4.68 -7.02 1.27
CA ILE A 103 4.34 -7.41 -0.10
C ILE A 103 5.14 -8.67 -0.48
N THR A 104 4.60 -9.46 -1.40
CA THR A 104 5.32 -10.63 -1.94
C THR A 104 5.24 -10.67 -3.45
N LYS A 105 5.94 -11.63 -4.05
CA LYS A 105 6.02 -11.82 -5.49
C LYS A 105 4.63 -11.87 -6.14
N ASN A 106 4.45 -11.10 -7.22
CA ASN A 106 3.23 -10.95 -8.01
C ASN A 106 2.06 -10.24 -7.29
N MET A 107 2.23 -9.77 -6.05
CA MET A 107 1.25 -8.89 -5.43
C MET A 107 1.42 -7.46 -5.95
N ILE A 108 0.30 -6.77 -6.10
CA ILE A 108 0.27 -5.36 -6.47
C ILE A 108 -0.49 -4.61 -5.38
N GLN A 109 0.21 -3.73 -4.67
CA GLN A 109 -0.45 -2.77 -3.80
C GLN A 109 -0.77 -1.51 -4.59
N ASN A 110 -2.03 -1.09 -4.52
CA ASN A 110 -2.54 0.05 -5.27
C ASN A 110 -2.77 1.22 -4.32
N PHE A 111 -2.37 2.41 -4.76
CA PHE A 111 -2.66 3.67 -4.13
C PHE A 111 -3.25 4.60 -5.18
N LYS A 112 -4.12 5.49 -4.74
CA LYS A 112 -4.62 6.58 -5.56
C LYS A 112 -4.38 7.90 -4.86
N PHE A 113 -4.06 8.93 -5.61
CA PHE A 113 -4.03 10.28 -5.10
C PHE A 113 -4.70 11.23 -6.06
N TYR A 114 -5.31 12.27 -5.52
CA TYR A 114 -5.91 13.33 -6.29
C TYR A 114 -5.04 14.58 -6.21
N TYR A 115 -4.62 15.07 -7.37
CA TYR A 115 -3.90 16.33 -7.52
C TYR A 115 -4.81 17.37 -8.19
N SER A 116 -4.77 18.60 -7.68
CA SER A 116 -5.40 19.74 -8.31
C SER A 116 -4.76 21.05 -7.84
N ASP A 117 -4.56 22.00 -8.77
CA ASP A 117 -4.20 23.39 -8.43
C ASP A 117 -5.44 24.30 -8.26
N VAL A 118 -6.61 23.71 -7.99
CA VAL A 118 -7.85 24.43 -7.70
C VAL A 118 -8.05 24.48 -6.19
N GLN A 119 -7.95 25.68 -5.61
CA GLN A 119 -8.05 25.93 -4.16
C GLN A 119 -9.26 25.28 -3.46
N SER A 120 -10.41 25.20 -4.15
CA SER A 120 -11.65 24.64 -3.58
C SER A 120 -11.70 23.11 -3.59
N GLU A 121 -10.80 22.46 -4.32
CA GLU A 121 -10.73 21.00 -4.37
C GLU A 121 -9.82 20.47 -3.27
N THR A 122 -10.15 19.29 -2.75
CA THR A 122 -9.38 18.65 -1.66
C THR A 122 -8.43 17.63 -2.25
N LEU A 123 -7.14 17.86 -2.04
CA LEU A 123 -6.09 16.90 -2.33
C LEU A 123 -6.18 15.71 -1.36
N TYR A 124 -5.90 14.50 -1.83
CA TYR A 124 -5.86 13.32 -0.97
C TYR A 124 -4.96 12.23 -1.52
N CYS A 125 -4.55 11.30 -0.66
CA CYS A 125 -4.01 9.99 -1.05
C CYS A 125 -4.69 8.89 -0.22
N LYS A 126 -4.95 7.74 -0.85
CA LYS A 126 -5.54 6.55 -0.23
C LYS A 126 -4.91 5.27 -0.78
N LYS A 127 -4.72 4.26 0.07
CA LYS A 127 -4.47 2.88 -0.37
C LYS A 127 -5.80 2.32 -0.88
N ILE A 128 -5.81 1.69 -2.05
CA ILE A 128 -6.99 1.00 -2.56
C ILE A 128 -7.04 -0.38 -1.93
N VAL A 129 -8.13 -0.65 -1.21
CA VAL A 129 -8.35 -1.93 -0.52
C VAL A 129 -9.41 -2.73 -1.26
N PHE A 130 -9.03 -3.92 -1.70
CA PHE A 130 -9.95 -4.91 -2.26
C PHE A 130 -10.31 -5.93 -1.19
N ASP A 131 -11.41 -6.66 -1.39
CA ASP A 131 -11.92 -7.62 -0.41
C ASP A 131 -10.84 -8.61 0.07
N ASN A 132 -9.99 -9.10 -0.84
CA ASN A 132 -8.90 -10.02 -0.49
C ASN A 132 -7.63 -9.34 0.02
N THR A 133 -7.47 -8.02 -0.10
CA THR A 133 -6.25 -7.31 0.37
C THR A 133 -6.05 -7.52 1.86
N LEU A 134 -7.10 -7.41 2.67
CA LEU A 134 -7.02 -7.64 4.11
C LEU A 134 -6.57 -9.08 4.45
N ILE A 135 -7.05 -10.10 3.73
CA ILE A 135 -6.64 -11.49 3.96
C ILE A 135 -5.17 -11.68 3.61
N MET A 136 -4.71 -11.12 2.48
CA MET A 136 -3.32 -11.19 2.07
C MET A 136 -2.40 -10.51 3.09
N ASP A 137 -2.78 -9.33 3.58
CA ASP A 137 -2.01 -8.61 4.60
C ASP A 137 -1.95 -9.39 5.93
N ILE A 138 -3.02 -10.09 6.34
CA ILE A 138 -2.99 -10.98 7.50
C ILE A 138 -1.99 -12.14 7.30
N ASP A 139 -2.02 -12.78 6.12
CA ASP A 139 -1.12 -13.88 5.79
C ASP A 139 0.34 -13.43 5.79
N LEU A 140 0.62 -12.28 5.19
CA LEU A 140 1.97 -11.73 5.15
C LEU A 140 2.43 -11.24 6.52
N CYS A 141 1.61 -10.52 7.30
CA CYS A 141 1.96 -10.12 8.65
C CYS A 141 2.27 -11.33 9.55
N TYR A 142 1.63 -12.48 9.34
CA TYR A 142 2.02 -13.73 10.00
C TYR A 142 3.35 -14.28 9.50
N GLN A 143 3.56 -14.28 8.18
CA GLN A 143 4.81 -14.75 7.56
C GLN A 143 6.04 -13.93 8.00
N PHE A 144 5.89 -12.62 8.16
CA PHE A 144 6.92 -11.71 8.68
C PHE A 144 7.09 -11.79 10.21
N GLY A 145 6.25 -12.55 10.91
CA GLY A 145 6.31 -12.66 12.37
C GLY A 145 5.71 -11.48 13.12
N HIS A 146 5.08 -10.53 12.43
CA HIS A 146 4.35 -9.42 13.06
C HIS A 146 3.10 -9.90 13.79
N ILE A 147 2.45 -10.94 13.29
CA ILE A 147 1.48 -11.74 14.05
C ILE A 147 2.23 -12.94 14.61
N LYS A 148 2.52 -12.93 15.91
CA LYS A 148 3.41 -13.89 16.57
C LYS A 148 2.70 -15.19 16.97
N ASP A 149 1.38 -15.14 17.09
CA ASP A 149 0.55 -16.24 17.60
C ASP A 149 -0.34 -16.83 16.50
N LYS A 150 -0.19 -18.14 16.26
CA LYS A 150 -0.94 -18.89 15.24
C LYS A 150 -2.45 -18.89 15.49
N GLY A 151 -2.89 -18.84 16.75
CA GLY A 151 -4.30 -18.75 17.12
C GLY A 151 -4.90 -17.41 16.73
N ILE A 152 -4.18 -16.31 17.01
CA ILE A 152 -4.58 -14.95 16.59
C ILE A 152 -4.63 -14.85 15.07
N TYR A 153 -3.58 -15.30 14.38
CA TYR A 153 -3.57 -15.34 12.92
C TYR A 153 -4.81 -16.03 12.33
N LYS A 154 -5.13 -17.24 12.81
CA LYS A 154 -6.32 -17.99 12.35
C LYS A 154 -7.62 -17.26 12.68
N SER A 155 -7.71 -16.67 13.86
CA SER A 155 -8.90 -15.95 14.33
C SER A 155 -9.18 -14.71 13.47
N LEU A 156 -8.14 -13.91 13.21
CA LEU A 156 -8.20 -12.71 12.36
C LEU A 156 -8.55 -13.08 10.92
N LYS A 157 -7.83 -14.03 10.32
CA LYS A 157 -8.10 -14.51 8.96
C LYS A 157 -9.55 -15.00 8.81
N LYS A 158 -10.02 -15.79 9.79
CA LYS A 158 -11.39 -16.32 9.76
C LYS A 158 -12.45 -15.23 9.84
N LYS A 159 -12.20 -14.14 10.60
CA LYS A 159 -13.10 -13.00 10.65
C LYS A 159 -13.13 -12.25 9.32
N ALA A 160 -11.98 -11.97 8.71
CA ALA A 160 -11.92 -11.33 7.40
C ALA A 160 -12.66 -12.16 6.33
N GLU A 161 -12.38 -13.46 6.22
CA GLU A 161 -13.08 -14.38 5.31
C GLU A 161 -14.60 -14.39 5.52
N ASN A 162 -15.03 -14.45 6.79
CA ASN A 162 -16.46 -14.46 7.11
C ASN A 162 -17.13 -13.12 6.79
N ALA A 163 -16.44 -11.99 7.00
CA ALA A 163 -16.97 -10.67 6.67
C ALA A 163 -17.20 -10.52 5.16
N ILE A 164 -16.19 -10.87 4.35
CA ILE A 164 -16.27 -10.85 2.88
C ILE A 164 -17.42 -11.74 2.41
N LYS A 165 -17.52 -12.97 2.93
CA LYS A 165 -18.63 -13.88 2.60
C LYS A 165 -20.01 -13.34 2.97
N GLN A 166 -20.14 -12.52 4.02
CA GLN A 166 -21.41 -11.85 4.33
C GLN A 166 -21.69 -10.71 3.37
N HIS A 167 -20.67 -9.92 3.02
CA HIS A 167 -20.80 -8.85 2.03
C HIS A 167 -21.23 -9.39 0.66
N GLU A 168 -20.59 -10.47 0.17
CA GLU A 168 -20.95 -11.15 -1.08
C GLU A 168 -22.41 -11.65 -1.12
N LYS A 169 -23.01 -11.89 0.05
CA LYS A 169 -24.42 -12.28 0.19
C LYS A 169 -25.38 -11.09 0.31
N GLY A 170 -24.88 -9.86 0.24
CA GLY A 170 -25.64 -8.62 0.46
C GLY A 170 -25.89 -8.31 1.94
N ASN A 171 -25.30 -9.06 2.89
CA ASN A 171 -25.49 -8.86 4.32
C ASN A 171 -24.49 -7.85 4.90
N ASN A 172 -24.45 -6.62 4.37
CA ASN A 172 -23.43 -5.63 4.70
C ASN A 172 -23.36 -5.29 6.19
N ASN A 173 -24.51 -5.17 6.88
CA ASN A 173 -24.53 -4.93 8.33
C ASN A 173 -23.82 -6.05 9.12
N ALA A 174 -24.01 -7.31 8.72
CA ALA A 174 -23.32 -8.43 9.36
C ALA A 174 -21.82 -8.42 9.03
N ALA A 175 -21.44 -8.11 7.79
CA ALA A 175 -20.05 -7.97 7.37
C ALA A 175 -19.32 -6.89 8.18
N VAL A 176 -19.91 -5.70 8.30
CA VAL A 176 -19.39 -4.57 9.10
C VAL A 176 -19.24 -4.96 10.57
N ASN A 177 -20.22 -5.63 11.16
CA ASN A 177 -20.12 -6.09 12.55
C ASN A 177 -18.98 -7.09 12.77
N ILE A 178 -18.70 -7.96 11.79
CA ILE A 178 -17.57 -8.88 11.84
C ILE A 178 -16.24 -8.12 11.73
N LEU A 179 -16.13 -7.12 10.84
CA LEU A 179 -14.91 -6.29 10.75
C LEU A 179 -14.68 -5.41 11.98
N ASN A 180 -15.73 -4.90 12.62
CA ASN A 180 -15.60 -4.23 13.92
C ASN A 180 -15.05 -5.18 14.99
N ALA A 181 -15.52 -6.44 15.01
CA ALA A 181 -14.98 -7.45 15.92
C ALA A 181 -13.52 -7.82 15.58
N PHE A 182 -13.14 -7.82 14.30
CA PHE A 182 -11.77 -7.97 13.84
C PHE A 182 -10.88 -6.83 14.39
N ILE A 183 -11.28 -5.56 14.20
CA ILE A 183 -10.55 -4.37 14.68
C ILE A 183 -10.37 -4.43 16.20
N ASN A 184 -11.42 -4.81 16.94
CA ASN A 184 -11.34 -4.98 18.39
C ASN A 184 -10.32 -6.04 18.81
N GLU A 185 -10.23 -7.15 18.09
CA GLU A 185 -9.23 -8.19 18.37
C GLU A 185 -7.82 -7.70 18.04
N VAL A 186 -7.61 -7.00 16.92
CA VAL A 186 -6.32 -6.41 16.57
C VAL A 186 -5.86 -5.46 17.68
N ASN A 187 -6.72 -4.53 18.10
CA ASN A 187 -6.45 -3.60 19.20
C ASN A 187 -6.16 -4.32 20.53
N ALA A 188 -6.87 -5.41 20.84
CA ALA A 188 -6.66 -6.16 22.08
C ALA A 188 -5.31 -6.91 22.11
N GLN A 189 -4.80 -7.30 20.94
CA GLN A 189 -3.57 -8.07 20.76
C GLN A 189 -2.34 -7.23 20.38
N LYS A 190 -2.55 -5.95 20.04
CA LYS A 190 -1.52 -4.92 19.89
C LYS A 190 -0.51 -4.96 21.03
N GLY A 191 0.79 -4.95 20.70
CA GLY A 191 1.90 -4.96 21.64
C GLY A 191 2.07 -6.27 22.41
N LYS A 192 1.20 -7.27 22.20
CA LYS A 192 1.27 -8.59 22.84
C LYS A 192 1.61 -9.67 21.83
N LYS A 193 0.69 -9.89 20.89
CA LYS A 193 0.75 -10.93 19.87
C LYS A 193 0.80 -10.37 18.45
N ILE A 194 0.50 -9.08 18.31
CA ILE A 194 0.61 -8.31 17.07
C ILE A 194 1.59 -7.18 17.32
N ASP A 195 2.54 -7.00 16.41
CA ASP A 195 3.49 -5.89 16.51
C ASP A 195 2.78 -4.54 16.43
N GLU A 196 3.20 -3.62 17.30
CA GLU A 196 2.49 -2.39 17.61
C GLU A 196 2.61 -1.35 16.49
N TRP A 197 3.70 -1.39 15.72
CA TRP A 197 4.01 -0.30 14.80
C TRP A 197 3.49 -0.51 13.39
N GLU A 198 3.52 -1.75 12.88
CA GLU A 198 3.36 -2.02 11.45
C GLU A 198 2.13 -2.88 11.13
N ALA A 199 1.99 -4.06 11.74
CA ALA A 199 0.85 -4.93 11.45
C ALA A 199 -0.49 -4.36 11.92
N GLU A 200 -0.57 -3.82 13.14
CA GLU A 200 -1.83 -3.26 13.65
C GLU A 200 -2.39 -2.17 12.72
N LYS A 201 -1.55 -1.20 12.32
CA LYS A 201 -1.98 -0.07 11.49
C LYS A 201 -2.45 -0.52 10.11
N VAL A 202 -1.71 -1.43 9.48
CA VAL A 202 -2.07 -2.00 8.17
C VAL A 202 -3.43 -2.71 8.24
N LEU A 203 -3.58 -3.60 9.22
CA LEU A 203 -4.80 -4.41 9.36
C LEU A 203 -6.04 -3.57 9.73
N ILE A 204 -5.88 -2.58 10.62
CA ILE A 204 -6.99 -1.69 10.99
C ILE A 204 -7.37 -0.78 9.82
N TYR A 205 -6.39 -0.23 9.10
CA TYR A 205 -6.65 0.61 7.92
C TYR A 205 -7.48 -0.15 6.88
N ASP A 206 -7.04 -1.35 6.51
CA ASP A 206 -7.74 -2.17 5.51
C ASP A 206 -9.14 -2.57 5.96
N ALA A 207 -9.31 -2.96 7.22
CA ALA A 207 -10.64 -3.26 7.76
C ALA A 207 -11.57 -2.02 7.74
N GLN A 208 -11.04 -0.82 8.03
CA GLN A 208 -11.83 0.40 8.03
C GLN A 208 -12.25 0.81 6.61
N GLU A 209 -11.35 0.74 5.63
CA GLU A 209 -11.68 1.04 4.22
C GLU A 209 -12.77 0.08 3.68
N LEU A 210 -12.70 -1.21 4.04
CA LEU A 210 -13.77 -2.16 3.69
C LEU A 210 -15.09 -1.81 4.37
N ILE A 211 -15.08 -1.43 5.66
CA ILE A 211 -16.28 -1.00 6.38
C ILE A 211 -16.92 0.21 5.68
N ASP A 212 -16.12 1.21 5.33
CA ASP A 212 -16.62 2.45 4.72
C ASP A 212 -17.21 2.17 3.34
N LYS A 213 -16.50 1.38 2.52
CA LYS A 213 -16.98 0.93 1.20
C LYS A 213 -18.29 0.14 1.26
N TRP A 214 -18.50 -0.70 2.28
CA TRP A 214 -19.69 -1.56 2.37
C TRP A 214 -20.91 -0.89 3.01
N LYS A 215 -20.73 0.31 3.58
CA LYS A 215 -21.82 1.13 4.11
C LYS A 215 -22.48 2.04 3.07
N GLU A 216 -21.76 2.33 1.98
CA GLU A 216 -22.28 3.01 0.78
C GLU A 216 -23.35 2.17 0.08
#